data_AF-B5IGX9-F1
#
_entry.id   AF-B5IGX9-F1
#
_cell.length_a   1.000
_cell.length_b   1.000
_cell.length_c   1.000
_cell.angle_alpha   90.00
_cell.angle_beta   90.00
_cell.angle_gamma   90.00
#
_symmetry.space_group_name_H-M   'P 1'
#
loop_
_entity.id
_entity.type
_entity.pdbx_description
1 polymer ?
#
loop_
_entity_poly.entity_id
_entity_poly.type
_entity_poly.pdbx_seq_one_letter_code
_entity_poly.pdbx_strand_id
1 'polypeptide(L)'
;MVELEDLMEEIENLKFEINGIKREIHELTPHKHCLNCGIAIPPDKTFCSKKCEDEWNNMVKKKKRFTYIWLLFLGILLIILMFSMGHP
;
A
#
# COMPACT_ATOMS: atom_id res chain seq x y z
N MET A 1 16.78 -18.14 -49.47
CA MET A 1 16.68 -18.45 -48.02
C MET A 1 17.22 -17.33 -47.17
N VAL A 2 18.28 -16.62 -47.60
CA VAL A 2 18.87 -15.44 -46.93
C VAL A 2 17.84 -14.35 -46.56
N GLU A 3 16.96 -13.94 -47.48
CA GLU A 3 16.00 -12.85 -47.19
C GLU A 3 14.98 -13.16 -46.08
N LEU A 4 14.62 -14.43 -45.89
CA LEU A 4 13.67 -14.81 -44.84
C LEU A 4 14.35 -14.86 -43.47
N GLU A 5 15.63 -15.25 -43.43
CA GLU A 5 16.46 -15.25 -42.22
C GLU A 5 16.72 -13.81 -41.75
N ASP A 6 17.04 -12.91 -42.69
CA ASP A 6 17.25 -11.48 -42.40
C ASP A 6 15.98 -10.83 -41.81
N LEU A 7 14.81 -11.14 -42.40
CA LEU A 7 13.51 -10.68 -41.89
C LEU A 7 13.19 -11.25 -40.50
N MET A 8 13.55 -12.50 -40.24
CA MET A 8 13.35 -13.11 -38.92
C MET A 8 14.24 -12.46 -37.85
N GLU A 9 15.49 -12.15 -38.18
CA GLU A 9 16.41 -11.44 -37.31
C GLU A 9 15.90 -10.02 -37.00
N GLU A 10 15.40 -9.31 -38.01
CA GLU A 10 14.80 -7.98 -37.84
C GLU A 10 13.56 -8.01 -36.93
N ILE A 11 12.70 -9.03 -37.08
CA ILE A 11 11.54 -9.24 -36.19
C ILE A 11 11.98 -9.51 -34.75
N GLU A 12 13.05 -10.27 -34.54
CA GLU A 12 13.56 -10.59 -33.21
C GLU A 12 14.13 -9.35 -32.51
N ASN A 13 14.87 -8.52 -33.24
CA ASN A 13 15.38 -7.24 -32.75
C ASN A 13 14.24 -6.29 -32.37
N LEU A 14 13.21 -6.16 -33.22
CA LEU A 14 12.03 -5.35 -32.90
C LEU A 14 11.28 -5.84 -31.65
N LYS A 15 11.17 -7.16 -31.46
CA LYS A 15 10.57 -7.73 -30.22
C LYS A 15 11.39 -7.38 -28.99
N PHE A 16 12.71 -7.34 -29.11
CA PHE A 16 13.59 -6.95 -28.01
C PHE A 16 13.36 -5.48 -27.63
N GLU A 17 13.33 -4.58 -28.61
CA GLU A 17 13.04 -3.15 -28.38
C GLU A 17 11.66 -2.92 -27.76
N ILE A 18 10.61 -3.57 -28.29
CA ILE A 18 9.25 -3.51 -27.74
C ILE A 18 9.23 -3.93 -26.27
N ASN A 19 9.95 -5.00 -25.93
CA ASN A 19 10.03 -5.47 -24.55
C ASN A 19 10.81 -4.51 -23.64
N GLY A 20 11.86 -3.86 -24.15
CA GLY A 20 12.58 -2.80 -23.43
C GLY A 20 11.67 -1.62 -23.10
N ILE A 21 10.99 -1.07 -24.12
CA ILE A 21 10.05 0.05 -23.97
C ILE A 21 8.92 -0.30 -22.99
N LYS A 22 8.37 -1.53 -23.08
CA LYS A 22 7.32 -2.00 -22.16
C LYS A 22 7.77 -1.99 -20.70
N ARG A 23 9.04 -2.32 -20.42
CA ARG A 23 9.59 -2.31 -19.06
C ARG A 23 9.76 -0.88 -18.55
N GLU A 24 10.31 0.02 -19.35
CA GLU A 24 10.44 1.44 -19.00
C GLU A 24 9.08 2.08 -18.71
N ILE A 25 8.06 1.82 -19.54
CA ILE A 25 6.70 2.31 -19.30
C ILE A 25 6.14 1.76 -17.98
N HIS A 26 6.33 0.47 -17.69
CA HIS A 26 5.86 -0.13 -16.43
C HIS A 26 6.52 0.51 -15.21
N GLU A 27 7.81 0.84 -15.29
CA GLU A 27 8.56 1.53 -14.23
C GLU A 27 8.10 2.99 -14.06
N LEU A 28 7.75 3.66 -15.17
CA LEU A 28 7.26 5.04 -15.17
C LEU A 28 5.80 5.16 -14.72
N THR A 29 4.97 4.13 -14.91
CA THR A 29 3.57 4.17 -14.48
C THR A 29 3.49 4.20 -12.95
N PRO A 30 2.91 5.25 -12.35
CA PRO A 30 2.77 5.33 -10.90
C PRO A 30 1.82 4.24 -10.44
N HIS A 31 2.35 3.23 -9.77
CA HIS A 31 1.58 2.19 -9.11
C HIS A 31 1.67 2.38 -7.59
N LYS A 32 0.59 2.01 -6.91
CA LYS A 32 0.55 1.93 -5.45
C LYS A 32 0.50 0.47 -5.03
N HIS A 33 0.72 0.22 -3.75
CA HIS A 33 0.48 -1.08 -3.15
C HIS A 33 -0.78 -1.03 -2.29
N CYS A 34 -1.56 -2.11 -2.31
CA CYS A 34 -2.74 -2.26 -1.45
C CYS A 34 -2.34 -2.11 0.02
N LEU A 35 -3.03 -1.25 0.76
CA LEU A 35 -2.70 -0.98 2.17
C LEU A 35 -2.85 -2.22 3.08
N ASN A 36 -3.68 -3.19 2.69
CA ASN A 36 -3.92 -4.40 3.49
C ASN A 36 -2.97 -5.56 3.15
N CYS A 37 -2.75 -5.85 1.86
CA CYS A 37 -2.01 -7.05 1.42
C CYS A 37 -0.75 -6.77 0.58
N GLY A 38 -0.50 -5.52 0.20
CA GLY A 38 0.72 -5.13 -0.52
C GLY A 38 0.77 -5.45 -2.01
N ILE A 39 -0.31 -5.92 -2.64
CA ILE A 39 -0.31 -6.17 -4.09
C ILE A 39 -0.32 -4.84 -4.88
N ALA A 40 0.34 -4.82 -6.05
CA ALA A 40 0.33 -3.66 -6.94
C ALA A 40 -1.09 -3.32 -7.42
N ILE A 41 -1.45 -2.05 -7.32
CA ILE A 41 -2.75 -1.50 -7.70
C ILE A 41 -2.57 -0.18 -8.46
N PRO A 42 -3.52 0.18 -9.34
CA PRO A 42 -3.50 1.48 -10.02
C PRO A 42 -3.52 2.64 -9.00
N PRO A 43 -2.97 3.81 -9.37
CA PRO A 43 -2.76 4.93 -8.45
C PRO A 43 -4.07 5.53 -7.90
N ASP A 44 -5.17 5.32 -8.61
CA ASP A 44 -6.51 5.79 -8.26
C ASP A 44 -7.18 4.92 -7.19
N LYS A 45 -6.63 3.73 -6.94
CA LYS A 45 -7.15 2.78 -5.95
C LYS A 45 -6.23 2.71 -4.74
N THR A 46 -6.84 2.38 -3.60
CA THR A 46 -6.16 2.20 -2.31
C THR A 46 -6.15 0.73 -1.86
N PHE A 47 -7.13 -0.06 -2.31
CA PHE A 47 -7.26 -1.48 -2.01
C PHE A 47 -7.44 -2.29 -3.30
N CYS A 48 -6.94 -3.51 -3.30
CA CYS A 48 -7.11 -4.44 -4.42
C CYS A 48 -8.52 -5.05 -4.48
N SER A 49 -9.26 -5.06 -3.35
CA SER A 49 -10.59 -5.65 -3.24
C SER A 49 -11.36 -5.05 -2.06
N LYS A 50 -12.70 -5.17 -2.10
CA LYS A 50 -13.56 -4.80 -0.96
C LYS A 50 -13.21 -5.55 0.32
N LYS A 51 -12.83 -6.84 0.20
CA LYS A 51 -12.38 -7.63 1.35
C LYS A 51 -11.18 -6.99 2.07
N CYS A 52 -10.17 -6.54 1.31
CA CYS A 52 -9.00 -5.87 1.87
C CYS A 52 -9.35 -4.52 2.52
N GLU A 53 -10.28 -3.78 1.93
CA GLU A 53 -10.79 -2.53 2.50
C GLU A 53 -11.52 -2.77 3.84
N ASP A 54 -12.40 -3.76 3.90
CA ASP A 54 -13.17 -4.08 5.11
C ASP A 54 -12.26 -4.57 6.25
N GLU A 55 -11.30 -5.44 5.95
CA GLU A 55 -10.31 -5.93 6.91
C GLU A 55 -9.48 -4.78 7.48
N TRP A 56 -8.94 -3.92 6.61
CA TRP A 56 -8.18 -2.75 7.02
C TRP A 56 -9.02 -1.80 7.88
N ASN A 57 -10.24 -1.49 7.45
CA ASN A 57 -11.13 -0.61 8.18
C ASN A 57 -11.49 -1.18 9.57
N ASN A 58 -11.70 -2.48 9.67
CA ASN A 58 -11.94 -3.14 10.95
C ASN A 58 -10.71 -3.07 11.87
N MET A 59 -9.51 -3.26 11.33
CA MET A 59 -8.26 -3.10 12.08
C MET A 59 -8.09 -1.66 12.59
N VAL A 60 -8.32 -0.67 11.74
CA VAL A 60 -8.23 0.75 12.11
C VAL A 60 -9.26 1.12 13.18
N LYS A 61 -10.52 0.67 13.03
CA LYS A 61 -11.57 0.89 14.03
C LYS A 61 -11.21 0.30 15.38
N LYS A 62 -10.64 -0.91 15.42
CA LYS A 62 -10.16 -1.54 16.65
C LYS A 62 -9.04 -0.72 17.29
N LYS A 63 -8.01 -0.33 16.52
CA LYS A 63 -6.90 0.50 17.01
C LYS A 63 -7.40 1.82 17.61
N LYS A 64 -8.26 2.55 16.90
CA LYS A 64 -8.85 3.82 17.39
C LYS A 64 -9.56 3.64 18.72
N ARG A 65 -10.35 2.57 18.86
CA ARG A 65 -11.06 2.26 20.11
C ARG A 65 -10.10 2.02 21.26
N PHE A 66 -9.04 1.23 21.03
CA PHE A 66 -8.01 1.01 22.04
C PHE A 66 -7.30 2.32 22.41
N THR A 67 -6.96 3.16 21.44
CA THR A 67 -6.34 4.47 21.70
C THR A 67 -7.23 5.35 22.58
N TYR A 68 -8.54 5.41 22.33
CA TYR A 68 -9.46 6.17 23.17
C TYR A 68 -9.55 5.62 24.60
N ILE A 69 -9.60 4.30 24.77
CA ILE A 69 -9.61 3.66 26.10
C ILE A 69 -8.32 4.00 26.86
N TRP A 70 -7.17 3.90 26.20
CA TRP A 70 -5.88 4.25 26.80
C TRP A 70 -5.79 5.73 27.19
N LEU A 71 -6.30 6.64 26.35
CA LEU A 71 -6.36 8.07 26.66
C LEU A 71 -7.25 8.35 27.87
N LEU A 72 -8.41 7.69 27.96
CA LEU A 72 -9.31 7.83 29.09
C LEU A 72 -8.67 7.31 30.39
N PHE A 73 -8.02 6.15 30.33
CA PHE A 73 -7.27 5.60 31.46
C PHE A 73 -6.16 6.54 31.93
N LEU A 74 -5.37 7.09 30.99
CA LEU A 74 -4.34 8.07 31.29
C LEU A 74 -4.91 9.33 31.94
N GLY A 75 -6.05 9.83 31.45
CA GLY A 75 -6.75 10.98 32.03
C GLY A 75 -7.18 10.74 33.48
N ILE A 76 -7.79 9.59 33.76
CA ILE A 76 -8.19 9.22 35.13
C ILE A 76 -6.97 9.09 36.04
N LEU A 77 -5.90 8.44 35.56
CA LEU A 77 -4.66 8.29 36.33
C LEU A 77 -4.06 9.65 36.71
N LEU A 78 -4.03 10.60 35.78
CA LEU A 78 -3.56 11.97 36.05
C LEU A 78 -4.43 12.66 37.10
N ILE A 79 -5.76 12.52 37.03
CA ILE A 79 -6.68 13.08 38.03
C ILE A 79 -6.39 12.50 39.42
N ILE A 80 -6.24 11.17 39.53
CA ILE A 80 -5.91 10.51 40.80
C ILE A 80 -4.58 11.01 41.35
N LEU A 81 -3.55 11.14 40.50
CA LEU A 81 -2.24 11.66 40.90
C LEU A 81 -2.33 13.10 41.39
N MET A 82 -3.10 13.96 40.72
CA MET A 82 -3.32 15.34 41.17
C MET A 82 -3.99 15.40 42.53
N PHE A 83 -5.00 14.56 42.79
CA PHE A 83 -5.65 14.48 44.10
C PHE A 83 -4.74 13.86 45.17
N SER A 84 -3.92 12.86 44.83
CA SER A 84 -3.00 12.21 45.75
C SER A 84 -1.81 13.08 46.13
N MET A 85 -1.36 13.99 45.26
CA MET A 85 -0.24 14.91 45.52
C MET A 85 -0.69 16.29 46.05
N GLY A 86 -1.99 16.60 45.97
CA GLY A 86 -2.59 17.84 46.46
C GLY A 86 -3.09 17.79 47.91
N HIS A 87 -2.82 16.70 48.64
CA HIS A 87 -3.18 16.55 50.05
C HIS A 87 -1.93 16.84 50.92
N PRO A 88 -1.83 18.00 51.60
CA PRO A 88 -0.88 18.18 52.70
C PRO A 88 -1.22 17.28 53.90
#